data_AF-A0A397UBF0-F1
#
_entry.id   AF-A0A397UBF0-F1
#
_cell.length_a   1.000
_cell.length_b   1.000
_cell.length_c   1.000
_cell.angle_alpha   90.00
_cell.angle_beta   90.00
_cell.angle_gamma   90.00
#
_symmetry.space_group_name_H-M   'P 1'
#
loop_
_entity.id
_entity.type
_entity.pdbx_description
1 polymer ?
#
loop_
_entity_poly.entity_id
_entity_poly.type
_entity_poly.pdbx_seq_one_letter_code
_entity_poly.pdbx_strand_id
1 'polypeptide(L)'
;MKYLNISYCKNITDKSIYEIAESCHSLEFLYIAGLKYINESIAHLSPNIRYLDLAFCHNITNGVISKIARLYSNLEYIDLSGCKNITDVSICDIAHYCQKLEHFDISSCDISDLAIEKIATSSNNLKFLNIQLCGGISENAVKKLNSNIKVKGID
;
A
#
# COMPACT_ATOMS: atom_id res chain seq x y z
N MET A 1 8.39 -20.42 3.60
CA MET A 1 9.09 -19.11 3.74
C MET A 1 8.07 -18.06 4.13
N LYS A 2 8.33 -17.22 5.15
CA LYS A 2 7.41 -16.16 5.64
C LYS A 2 7.82 -14.74 5.25
N TYR A 3 9.12 -14.53 5.06
CA TYR A 3 9.72 -13.22 4.77
C TYR A 3 10.46 -13.33 3.44
N LEU A 4 10.24 -12.36 2.55
CA LEU A 4 10.98 -12.21 1.31
C LEU A 4 11.24 -10.73 1.04
N ASN A 5 12.48 -10.40 0.74
CA ASN A 5 12.87 -9.07 0.27
C ASN A 5 13.67 -9.22 -1.03
N ILE A 6 13.12 -8.68 -2.10
CA ILE A 6 13.72 -8.63 -3.44
C ILE A 6 13.62 -7.21 -4.02
N SER A 7 13.52 -6.20 -3.15
CA SER A 7 13.47 -4.80 -3.54
C SER A 7 14.68 -4.42 -4.40
N TYR A 8 14.44 -3.61 -5.42
CA TYR A 8 15.43 -3.09 -6.37
C TYR A 8 16.20 -4.14 -7.19
N CYS A 9 15.77 -5.41 -7.16
CA CYS A 9 16.32 -6.45 -8.02
C CYS A 9 15.92 -6.22 -9.48
N LYS A 10 16.90 -5.98 -10.36
CA LYS A 10 16.67 -5.49 -11.74
C LYS A 10 15.94 -6.45 -12.69
N ASN A 11 15.93 -7.75 -12.38
CA ASN A 11 15.43 -8.79 -13.29
C ASN A 11 14.17 -9.50 -12.75
N ILE A 12 13.55 -8.97 -11.69
CA ILE A 12 12.29 -9.52 -11.20
C ILE A 12 11.14 -9.01 -12.08
N THR A 13 10.32 -9.96 -12.52
CA THR A 13 9.16 -9.73 -13.38
C THR A 13 7.94 -10.43 -12.81
N ASP A 14 6.76 -10.17 -13.36
CA ASP A 14 5.54 -10.90 -13.00
C ASP A 14 5.71 -12.43 -13.07
N LYS A 15 6.46 -12.95 -14.05
CA LYS A 15 6.78 -14.38 -14.14
C LYS A 15 7.44 -14.91 -12.86
N SER A 16 8.43 -14.19 -12.34
CA SER A 16 9.13 -14.56 -11.10
C SER A 16 8.19 -14.53 -9.90
N ILE A 17 7.26 -13.57 -9.84
CA ILE A 17 6.27 -13.47 -8.77
C ILE A 17 5.28 -14.65 -8.82
N TYR A 18 4.86 -15.08 -10.01
CA TYR A 18 4.04 -16.28 -10.18
C TYR A 18 4.75 -17.54 -9.68
N GLU A 19 6.02 -17.75 -10.04
CA GLU A 19 6.83 -18.87 -9.55
C GLU A 19 6.98 -18.86 -8.02
N ILE A 20 7.14 -17.66 -7.43
CA ILE A 20 7.14 -17.47 -5.97
C ILE A 20 5.78 -17.85 -5.39
N ALA A 21 4.67 -17.42 -5.99
CA ALA A 21 3.32 -17.72 -5.52
C ALA A 21 3.03 -19.23 -5.50
N GLU A 22 3.50 -19.98 -6.49
CA GLU A 22 3.37 -21.45 -6.56
C GLU A 22 4.20 -22.19 -5.51
N SER A 23 5.28 -21.57 -5.01
CA SER A 23 6.20 -22.21 -4.07
C SER A 23 6.00 -21.73 -2.62
N CYS A 24 5.51 -20.50 -2.43
CA CYS A 24 5.57 -19.77 -1.17
C CYS A 24 4.18 -19.40 -0.63
N HIS A 25 3.46 -20.41 -0.15
CA HIS A 25 2.08 -20.27 0.33
C HIS A 25 1.92 -19.60 1.70
N SER A 26 3.02 -19.35 2.42
CA SER A 26 3.02 -18.82 3.80
C SER A 26 3.70 -17.47 3.94
N LEU A 27 3.86 -16.71 2.85
CA LEU A 27 4.42 -15.36 2.92
C LEU A 27 3.52 -14.45 3.76
N GLU A 28 4.15 -13.76 4.71
CA GLU A 28 3.52 -12.76 5.58
C GLU A 28 4.18 -11.38 5.37
N PHE A 29 5.47 -11.34 5.03
CA PHE A 29 6.26 -10.13 4.85
C PHE A 29 6.90 -10.13 3.47
N LEU A 30 6.56 -9.13 2.67
CA LEU A 30 7.03 -9.01 1.30
C LEU A 30 7.50 -7.60 1.00
N TYR A 31 8.77 -7.48 0.60
CA TYR A 31 9.38 -6.22 0.19
C TYR A 31 9.82 -6.32 -1.26
N ILE A 32 9.20 -5.51 -2.11
CA ILE A 32 9.42 -5.49 -3.56
C ILE A 32 9.52 -4.07 -4.11
N ALA A 33 9.97 -3.12 -3.28
CA ALA A 33 10.16 -1.74 -3.67
C ALA A 33 11.04 -1.59 -4.93
N GLY A 34 10.73 -0.62 -5.77
CA GLY A 34 11.54 -0.24 -6.94
C GLY A 34 11.55 -1.27 -8.07
N LEU A 35 10.70 -2.30 -8.02
CA LEU A 35 10.57 -3.26 -9.10
C LEU A 35 9.77 -2.67 -10.26
N LYS A 36 10.42 -2.61 -11.44
CA LYS A 36 9.86 -1.94 -12.62
C LYS A 36 8.96 -2.82 -13.47
N TYR A 37 9.06 -4.15 -13.36
CA TYR A 37 8.41 -5.08 -14.29
C TYR A 37 7.37 -5.97 -13.60
N ILE A 38 6.72 -5.43 -12.57
CA ILE A 38 5.65 -6.11 -11.83
C ILE A 38 4.34 -5.31 -11.93
N ASN A 39 3.22 -6.02 -12.04
CA ASN A 39 1.88 -5.46 -12.01
C ASN A 39 0.88 -6.36 -11.24
N GLU A 40 0.02 -7.11 -11.94
CA GLU A 40 -1.07 -7.91 -11.41
C GLU A 40 -0.59 -9.16 -10.69
N SER A 41 0.61 -9.67 -10.97
CA SER A 41 1.13 -10.89 -10.34
C SER A 41 1.17 -10.81 -8.81
N ILE A 42 1.31 -9.61 -8.25
CA ILE A 42 1.33 -9.40 -6.80
C ILE A 42 0.05 -9.93 -6.18
N ALA A 43 -1.10 -9.80 -6.84
CA ALA A 43 -2.39 -10.27 -6.35
C ALA A 43 -2.52 -11.81 -6.30
N HIS A 44 -1.54 -12.55 -6.83
CA HIS A 44 -1.54 -14.02 -6.80
C HIS A 44 -0.73 -14.61 -5.64
N LEU A 45 -0.06 -13.76 -4.85
CA LEU A 45 0.71 -14.20 -3.69
C LEU A 45 -0.20 -14.58 -2.52
N SER A 46 0.40 -15.15 -1.48
CA SER A 46 -0.30 -15.68 -0.30
C SER A 46 -1.29 -14.67 0.29
N PRO A 47 -2.54 -15.09 0.62
CA PRO A 47 -3.52 -14.23 1.29
C PRO A 47 -3.14 -13.88 2.74
N ASN A 48 -2.07 -14.48 3.27
CA ASN A 48 -1.55 -14.23 4.62
C ASN A 48 -0.60 -13.03 4.71
N ILE A 49 -0.41 -12.28 3.62
CA ILE A 49 0.42 -11.08 3.63
C ILE A 49 -0.12 -10.07 4.65
N ARG A 50 0.79 -9.63 5.53
CA ARG A 50 0.57 -8.65 6.59
C ARG A 50 1.40 -7.38 6.34
N TYR A 51 2.57 -7.54 5.73
CA TYR A 51 3.48 -6.44 5.40
C TYR A 51 3.79 -6.47 3.92
N LEU A 52 3.46 -5.39 3.22
CA LEU A 52 3.66 -5.24 1.79
C LEU A 52 4.33 -3.90 1.47
N ASP A 53 5.57 -3.93 1.01
CA ASP A 53 6.29 -2.76 0.54
C ASP A 53 6.37 -2.75 -0.99
N LEU A 54 5.68 -1.77 -1.59
CA LEU A 54 5.58 -1.50 -3.03
C LEU A 54 6.17 -0.12 -3.38
N ALA A 55 6.96 0.50 -2.50
CA ALA A 55 7.50 1.83 -2.73
C ALA A 55 8.20 1.92 -4.10
N PHE A 56 7.98 3.01 -4.84
CA PHE A 56 8.56 3.28 -6.15
C PHE A 56 8.27 2.23 -7.25
N CYS A 57 7.26 1.36 -7.07
CA CYS A 57 6.77 0.46 -8.12
C CYS A 57 5.84 1.21 -9.08
N HIS A 58 6.43 1.96 -10.01
CA HIS A 58 5.68 2.89 -10.86
C HIS A 58 4.65 2.24 -11.80
N ASN A 59 4.73 0.93 -12.08
CA ASN A 59 3.78 0.24 -12.95
C ASN A 59 2.54 -0.31 -12.20
N ILE A 60 2.47 -0.12 -10.88
CA ILE A 60 1.29 -0.49 -10.08
C ILE A 60 0.17 0.51 -10.31
N THR A 61 -1.02 -0.01 -10.60
CA THR A 61 -2.21 0.78 -10.93
C THR A 61 -3.28 0.66 -9.85
N ASN A 62 -4.26 1.55 -9.89
CA ASN A 62 -5.47 1.45 -9.06
C ASN A 62 -6.10 0.05 -9.09
N GLY A 63 -6.25 -0.56 -10.28
CA GLY A 63 -6.87 -1.88 -10.39
C GLY A 63 -6.11 -2.99 -9.66
N VAL A 64 -4.77 -2.92 -9.63
CA VAL A 64 -3.94 -3.86 -8.87
C VAL A 64 -4.11 -3.64 -7.37
N ILE A 65 -4.09 -2.39 -6.91
CA ILE A 65 -4.29 -2.07 -5.49
C ILE A 65 -5.69 -2.46 -5.01
N SER A 66 -6.74 -2.25 -5.81
CA SER A 66 -8.10 -2.69 -5.50
C SER A 66 -8.19 -4.21 -5.30
N LYS A 67 -7.47 -4.99 -6.12
CA LYS A 67 -7.38 -6.46 -5.95
C LYS A 67 -6.63 -6.81 -4.66
N ILE A 68 -5.48 -6.18 -4.42
CA ILE A 68 -4.66 -6.35 -3.21
C ILE A 68 -5.49 -6.06 -1.95
N ALA A 69 -6.21 -4.94 -1.90
CA ALA A 69 -7.00 -4.55 -0.74
C ALA A 69 -8.05 -5.62 -0.38
N ARG A 70 -8.69 -6.22 -1.39
CA ARG A 70 -9.71 -7.27 -1.20
C ARG A 70 -9.12 -8.62 -0.80
N LEU A 71 -7.98 -8.99 -1.37
CA LEU A 71 -7.35 -10.29 -1.16
C LEU A 71 -6.53 -10.33 0.15
N TYR A 72 -5.88 -9.22 0.51
CA TYR A 72 -4.97 -9.12 1.65
C TYR A 72 -5.60 -8.29 2.77
N SER A 73 -6.79 -8.72 3.21
CA SER A 73 -7.54 -8.06 4.29
C SER A 73 -6.84 -8.10 5.66
N ASN A 74 -5.80 -8.94 5.80
CA ASN A 74 -4.96 -9.02 6.99
C ASN A 74 -3.76 -8.06 6.98
N LEU A 75 -3.66 -7.15 5.99
CA LEU A 75 -2.60 -6.15 5.95
C LEU A 75 -2.57 -5.30 7.22
N GLU A 76 -1.37 -5.20 7.80
CA GLU A 76 -1.00 -4.36 8.95
C GLU A 76 -0.09 -3.21 8.51
N TYR A 77 0.68 -3.41 7.44
CA TYR A 77 1.59 -2.43 6.87
C TYR A 77 1.50 -2.42 5.36
N ILE A 78 1.38 -1.23 4.77
CA ILE A 78 1.59 -1.04 3.34
C ILE A 78 2.35 0.25 3.04
N ASP A 79 3.33 0.15 2.15
CA ASP A 79 4.06 1.29 1.59
C ASP A 79 3.80 1.38 0.08
N LEU A 80 3.16 2.47 -0.34
CA LEU A 80 2.87 2.82 -1.72
C LEU A 80 3.64 4.08 -2.16
N SER A 81 4.61 4.54 -1.37
CA SER A 81 5.28 5.81 -1.60
C SER A 81 5.88 5.90 -3.01
N GLY A 82 5.70 7.03 -3.67
CA GLY A 82 6.20 7.27 -5.03
C GLY A 82 5.58 6.38 -6.12
N CYS A 83 4.49 5.66 -5.84
CA CYS A 83 3.68 5.01 -6.87
C CYS A 83 2.90 6.08 -7.65
N LYS A 84 3.26 6.31 -8.92
CA LYS A 84 2.72 7.44 -9.70
C LYS A 84 1.38 7.18 -10.37
N ASN A 85 0.97 5.92 -10.45
CA ASN A 85 -0.23 5.47 -11.18
C ASN A 85 -1.38 5.05 -10.25
N ILE A 86 -1.31 5.48 -8.99
CA ILE A 86 -2.38 5.31 -8.00
C ILE A 86 -2.99 6.67 -7.65
N THR A 87 -4.28 6.67 -7.32
CA THR A 87 -5.05 7.85 -6.93
C THR A 87 -5.87 7.56 -5.68
N ASP A 88 -6.74 8.49 -5.27
CA ASP A 88 -7.67 8.32 -4.14
C ASP A 88 -8.44 7.00 -4.17
N VAL A 89 -8.74 6.45 -5.35
CA VAL A 89 -9.42 5.15 -5.51
C VAL A 89 -8.66 4.03 -4.78
N SER A 90 -7.33 3.95 -4.98
CA SER A 90 -6.48 2.95 -4.32
C SER A 90 -6.54 3.08 -2.80
N ILE A 91 -6.46 4.32 -2.32
CA ILE A 91 -6.40 4.62 -0.88
C ILE A 91 -7.74 4.32 -0.23
N CYS A 92 -8.84 4.65 -0.93
CA CYS A 92 -10.19 4.37 -0.48
C CYS A 92 -10.46 2.86 -0.34
N ASP A 93 -9.98 2.06 -1.30
CA ASP A 93 -10.13 0.60 -1.25
C ASP A 93 -9.32 0.00 -0.09
N ILE A 94 -8.06 0.42 0.10
CA ILE A 94 -7.25 -0.03 1.24
C ILE A 94 -7.92 0.35 2.56
N ALA A 95 -8.34 1.61 2.72
CA ALA A 95 -9.01 2.08 3.93
C ALA A 95 -10.32 1.33 4.21
N HIS A 96 -11.01 0.85 3.17
CA HIS A 96 -12.26 0.11 3.30
C HIS A 96 -12.04 -1.37 3.64
N TYR A 97 -11.13 -2.07 2.94
CA TYR A 97 -10.98 -3.52 3.08
C TYR A 97 -9.92 -3.95 4.11
N CYS A 98 -8.86 -3.18 4.29
CA CYS A 98 -7.73 -3.54 5.15
C CYS A 98 -7.92 -3.01 6.58
N GLN A 99 -8.91 -3.56 7.30
CA GLN A 99 -9.31 -3.07 8.62
C GLN A 99 -8.27 -3.29 9.74
N LYS A 100 -7.24 -4.12 9.49
CA LYS A 100 -6.11 -4.34 10.40
C LYS A 100 -4.92 -3.41 10.15
N LEU A 101 -5.01 -2.52 9.16
CA LEU A 101 -3.88 -1.69 8.76
C LEU A 101 -3.50 -0.73 9.87
N GLU A 102 -2.24 -0.78 10.30
CA GLU A 102 -1.66 0.06 11.34
C GLU A 102 -0.71 1.12 10.77
N HIS A 103 -0.04 0.81 9.65
CA HIS A 103 0.93 1.70 9.01
C HIS A 103 0.63 1.84 7.52
N PHE A 104 0.46 3.09 7.08
CA PHE A 104 0.19 3.40 5.69
C PHE A 104 1.10 4.51 5.20
N ASP A 105 1.99 4.21 4.26
CA ASP A 105 2.79 5.22 3.57
C ASP A 105 2.25 5.46 2.16
N ILE A 106 1.83 6.69 1.90
CA ILE A 106 1.32 7.15 0.61
C ILE A 106 2.03 8.43 0.17
N SER A 107 3.24 8.66 0.69
CA SER A 107 4.02 9.85 0.39
C SER A 107 4.41 9.92 -1.09
N SER A 108 4.49 11.14 -1.64
CA SER A 108 4.78 11.40 -3.06
C SER A 108 3.81 10.73 -4.04
N CYS A 109 2.56 10.52 -3.63
CA CYS A 109 1.47 10.05 -4.50
C CYS A 109 0.54 11.22 -4.89
N ASP A 110 -0.13 11.11 -6.03
CA ASP A 110 -1.10 12.12 -6.50
C ASP A 110 -2.48 11.83 -5.90
N ILE A 111 -2.66 12.30 -4.67
CA ILE A 111 -3.85 12.05 -3.83
C ILE A 111 -4.38 13.35 -3.24
N SER A 112 -5.66 13.35 -2.88
CA SER A 112 -6.38 14.52 -2.38
C SER A 112 -7.00 14.30 -1.01
N ASP A 113 -7.65 15.35 -0.50
CA ASP A 113 -8.48 15.32 0.71
C ASP A 113 -9.48 14.15 0.73
N LEU A 114 -9.98 13.71 -0.42
CA LEU A 114 -10.92 12.58 -0.52
C LEU A 114 -10.35 11.30 0.11
N ALA A 115 -9.07 11.00 -0.14
CA ALA A 115 -8.41 9.85 0.45
C ALA A 115 -8.34 9.95 1.99
N ILE A 116 -8.03 11.14 2.50
CA ILE A 116 -7.90 11.40 3.93
C ILE A 116 -9.26 11.32 4.64
N GLU A 117 -10.32 11.88 4.05
CA GLU A 117 -11.68 11.76 4.55
C GLU A 117 -12.16 10.30 4.60
N LYS A 118 -11.76 9.50 3.59
CA LYS A 118 -12.07 8.07 3.59
C LYS A 118 -11.33 7.32 4.68
N ILE A 119 -10.05 7.60 4.90
CA ILE A 119 -9.27 7.04 6.01
C ILE A 119 -9.92 7.41 7.35
N ALA A 120 -10.27 8.68 7.55
CA ALA A 120 -10.89 9.18 8.78
C ALA A 120 -12.21 8.46 9.13
N THR A 121 -12.97 8.03 8.12
CA THR A 121 -14.29 7.39 8.31
C THR A 121 -14.26 5.87 8.29
N SER A 122 -13.21 5.25 7.76
CA SER A 122 -13.18 3.80 7.49
C SER A 122 -12.05 3.03 8.18
N SER A 123 -10.96 3.69 8.57
CA SER A 123 -9.79 3.03 9.16
C SER A 123 -9.87 3.01 10.68
N ASN A 124 -10.02 1.81 11.25
CA ASN A 124 -10.23 1.64 12.70
C ASN A 124 -8.94 1.40 13.51
N ASN A 125 -7.89 0.88 12.87
CA ASN A 125 -6.66 0.45 13.54
C ASN A 125 -5.41 1.24 13.10
N LEU A 126 -5.56 2.24 12.24
CA LEU A 126 -4.42 2.98 11.71
C LEU A 126 -3.73 3.75 12.85
N LYS A 127 -2.41 3.63 12.94
CA LYS A 127 -1.56 4.27 13.95
C LYS A 127 -0.57 5.25 13.32
N PHE A 128 -0.19 5.01 12.07
CA PHE A 128 0.76 5.85 11.35
C PHE A 128 0.31 6.07 9.91
N LEU A 129 0.37 7.33 9.48
CA LEU A 129 0.07 7.76 8.12
C LEU A 129 1.17 8.71 7.63
N ASN A 130 1.83 8.39 6.54
CA ASN A 130 2.77 9.30 5.88
C ASN A 130 2.15 9.86 4.59
N ILE A 131 2.03 11.18 4.54
CA ILE A 131 1.46 11.95 3.42
C ILE A 131 2.45 13.01 2.91
N GLN A 132 3.74 12.88 3.25
CA GLN A 132 4.77 13.80 2.77
C GLN A 132 4.72 13.93 1.25
N LEU A 133 4.90 15.16 0.76
CA LEU A 133 4.96 15.47 -0.67
C LEU A 133 3.65 15.15 -1.44
N CYS A 134 2.53 15.00 -0.76
CA CYS A 134 1.20 14.89 -1.37
C CYS A 134 0.54 16.27 -1.45
N GLY A 135 0.81 17.01 -2.54
CA GLY A 135 0.38 18.41 -2.69
C GLY A 135 -1.13 18.64 -2.77
N GLY A 136 -1.93 17.59 -2.95
CA GLY A 136 -3.39 17.67 -2.98
C GLY A 136 -4.07 17.55 -1.60
N ILE A 137 -3.31 17.35 -0.52
CA ILE A 137 -3.86 17.20 0.83
C ILE A 137 -3.75 18.52 1.61
N SER A 138 -4.88 18.96 2.16
CA SER A 138 -4.99 20.13 3.03
C SER A 138 -4.86 19.77 4.51
N GLU A 139 -4.40 20.73 5.32
CA GLU A 139 -4.41 20.59 6.78
C GLU A 139 -5.83 20.34 7.34
N ASN A 140 -6.86 20.87 6.68
CA ASN A 140 -8.24 20.74 7.13
C ASN A 140 -8.74 19.30 6.99
N ALA A 141 -8.34 18.58 5.93
CA ALA A 141 -8.67 17.17 5.80
C ALA A 141 -7.96 16.34 6.88
N VAL A 142 -6.69 16.62 7.15
CA VAL A 142 -5.93 15.90 8.19
C VAL A 142 -6.54 16.11 9.58
N LYS A 143 -7.03 17.32 9.90
CA LYS A 143 -7.73 17.58 11.17
C LYS A 143 -8.97 16.68 11.39
N LYS A 144 -9.51 16.04 10.34
CA LYS A 144 -10.61 15.08 10.45
C LYS A 144 -10.16 13.68 10.86
N LEU A 145 -8.86 13.36 10.76
CA LEU A 145 -8.32 12.07 11.16
C LEU A 145 -8.44 11.86 12.68
N ASN A 146 -8.49 10.60 13.09
CA ASN A 146 -8.44 10.24 14.49
C ASN A 146 -7.13 10.75 15.12
N SER A 147 -7.21 11.43 16.27
CA SER A 147 -6.05 12.03 16.95
C SER A 147 -4.99 11.02 17.40
N ASN A 148 -5.31 9.72 17.43
CA ASN A 148 -4.36 8.66 17.73
C ASN A 148 -3.46 8.28 16.53
N ILE A 149 -3.78 8.75 15.32
CA ILE A 149 -2.96 8.52 14.13
C ILE A 149 -1.80 9.51 14.15
N LYS A 150 -0.57 8.98 14.18
CA LYS A 150 0.63 9.78 13.94
C LYS A 150 0.73 10.10 12.45
N VAL A 151 0.59 11.37 12.10
CA VAL A 151 0.70 11.84 10.71
C VAL A 151 2.07 12.49 10.44
N LYS A 152 2.67 12.20 9.29
CA LYS A 152 3.92 12.82 8.80
C LYS A 152 3.66 13.57 7.48
N GLY A 153 4.17 14.80 7.35
CA GLY A 153 4.07 15.62 6.12
C GLY A 153 3.14 16.82 6.18
N ILE A 154 3.07 17.48 7.34
CA ILE A 154 2.27 18.70 7.58
C ILE A 154 3.12 19.70 8.37
N ASP A 155 4.39 19.77 7.99
CA ASP A 155 5.43 20.61 8.55
C ASP A 155 5.76 21.76 7.59
#